data_AF-A0A7J6Q1T4-F1
#
_entry.id   AF-A0A7J6Q1T4-F1
#
_cell.length_a   1.000
_cell.length_b   1.000
_cell.length_c   1.000
_cell.angle_alpha   90.00
_cell.angle_beta   90.00
_cell.angle_gamma   90.00
#
_symmetry.space_group_name_H-M   'P 1'
#
loop_
_entity.id
_entity.type
_entity.pdbx_description
1 polymer ?
#
loop_
_entity_poly.entity_id
_entity_poly.type
_entity_poly.pdbx_seq_one_letter_code
_entity_poly.pdbx_strand_id
1 'polypeptide(L)'
;QSAVVSITTSFDCRDSLLALARSATLGGVLKLHSQLDANPNNLVLCGKFPADSPEGIQCFTLPNATVLVRIEVGTGPQYAGKARVAVRSSEPVVALAVRDDLLLAFAELPVDAEPSDPNFDCGAAQGRRLLASSCDAKQLSKAVSDKFARQHTYLRLSLTDKCNMRCQYCMPPSLYGDDYDEIKPPSANYLTADEIVTLASEFVNDLGISKIRLTGGEPTVRSDFSRIVEGIAGSCGQRLGQFGITTNGVVLERHLPVMRAAGLLHVNVSLDTLIAAKFPMISNRPEAYWRRTRKLIDSLRSDPDFRLKVNCVVMRGVNDDELLDFVELTREENLNVRFIEYMPFSGNNWGSGKLMLSKLEILNQIRDAVGADNLAVVEQIDPHSTVGREYRVKGYKSTFGVISSMTDQFCSGCNRIRVSADGLLYNCLFASADSGVSLRDAIREGRPLRPLLEESLGRKFWALGGRADMYELGERAHELRNMMKIGG
;
A
#
# COMPACT_ATOMS: atom_id res chain seq x y z
N GLN A 1 0.94 -3.45 -28.55
CA GLN A 1 2.15 -2.69 -28.18
C GLN A 1 3.11 -3.64 -27.46
N SER A 2 4.35 -3.73 -27.91
CA SER A 2 5.33 -4.75 -27.46
C SER A 2 6.10 -4.32 -26.21
N ALA A 3 6.28 -5.21 -25.23
CA ALA A 3 7.15 -4.98 -24.08
C ALA A 3 8.55 -5.56 -24.36
N VAL A 4 9.60 -4.80 -24.04
CA VAL A 4 10.99 -5.20 -24.27
C VAL A 4 11.73 -5.16 -22.94
N VAL A 5 12.42 -6.25 -22.60
CA VAL A 5 13.32 -6.31 -21.44
C VAL A 5 14.72 -6.66 -21.94
N SER A 6 15.71 -5.84 -21.55
CA SER A 6 17.12 -6.11 -21.78
C SER A 6 17.71 -6.68 -20.49
N ILE A 7 18.18 -7.93 -20.54
CA ILE A 7 18.80 -8.60 -19.40
C ILE A 7 20.28 -8.78 -19.72
N THR A 8 21.15 -8.34 -18.82
CA THR A 8 22.61 -8.48 -18.95
C THR A 8 23.07 -9.54 -17.96
N THR A 9 23.31 -10.76 -18.43
CA THR A 9 23.78 -11.87 -17.60
C THR A 9 24.83 -12.66 -18.37
N SER A 10 26.04 -12.79 -17.83
CA SER A 10 27.14 -13.57 -18.41
C SER A 10 26.90 -15.07 -18.21
N PHE A 11 26.04 -15.67 -19.01
CA PHE A 11 25.85 -17.12 -19.03
C PHE A 11 25.80 -17.64 -20.46
N ASP A 12 26.20 -18.90 -20.66
CA ASP A 12 26.00 -19.63 -21.91
C ASP A 12 24.49 -19.83 -22.10
N CYS A 13 23.88 -18.82 -22.73
CA CYS A 13 22.46 -18.52 -22.66
C CYS A 13 21.60 -19.66 -23.22
N ARG A 14 22.10 -20.44 -24.17
CA ARG A 14 21.26 -21.37 -24.93
C ARG A 14 20.73 -22.52 -24.07
N ASP A 15 21.57 -23.16 -23.28
CA ASP A 15 21.18 -24.33 -22.50
C ASP A 15 20.37 -23.94 -21.25
N SER A 16 20.71 -22.81 -20.62
CA SER A 16 19.93 -22.25 -19.51
C SER A 16 18.55 -21.75 -19.96
N LEU A 17 18.44 -21.18 -21.16
CA LEU A 17 17.14 -20.80 -21.75
C LEU A 17 16.32 -22.01 -22.20
N LEU A 18 16.96 -23.08 -22.67
CA LEU A 18 16.31 -24.36 -22.95
C LEU A 18 15.82 -25.02 -21.66
N ALA A 19 16.59 -24.92 -20.57
CA ALA A 19 16.18 -25.38 -19.24
C ALA A 19 15.01 -24.55 -18.71
N LEU A 20 15.05 -23.21 -18.82
CA LEU A 20 13.96 -22.30 -18.44
C LEU A 20 12.68 -22.58 -19.25
N ALA A 21 12.81 -22.82 -20.56
CA ALA A 21 11.68 -23.20 -21.41
C ALA A 21 11.09 -24.57 -21.06
N ARG A 22 11.89 -25.46 -20.46
CA ARG A 22 11.45 -26.77 -19.97
C ARG A 22 10.93 -26.74 -18.53
N SER A 23 11.40 -25.81 -17.69
CA SER A 23 11.08 -25.71 -16.26
C SER A 23 9.97 -24.70 -15.94
N ALA A 24 9.83 -23.63 -16.73
CA ALA A 24 8.69 -22.74 -16.65
C ALA A 24 7.45 -23.56 -17.00
N THR A 25 6.62 -23.85 -16.00
CA THR A 25 5.43 -24.68 -16.09
C THR A 25 4.31 -23.91 -16.80
N LEU A 26 4.55 -23.49 -18.04
CA LEU A 26 3.59 -22.82 -18.93
C LEU A 26 2.75 -23.88 -19.68
N GLY A 27 2.20 -24.83 -18.93
CA GLY A 27 1.15 -25.77 -19.36
C GLY A 27 1.40 -26.62 -20.61
N GLY A 28 2.63 -26.75 -21.11
CA GLY A 28 2.92 -27.48 -22.36
C GLY A 28 2.47 -26.78 -23.64
N VAL A 29 2.22 -25.47 -23.58
CA VAL A 29 1.52 -24.71 -24.63
C VAL A 29 2.46 -24.07 -25.65
N LEU A 30 3.64 -23.65 -25.20
CA LEU A 30 4.61 -22.94 -26.01
C LEU A 30 5.55 -23.93 -26.69
N LYS A 31 5.60 -23.89 -28.02
CA LYS A 31 6.55 -24.67 -28.82
C LYS A 31 7.76 -23.83 -29.16
N LEU A 32 8.94 -24.40 -28.97
CA LEU A 32 10.20 -23.82 -29.42
C LEU A 32 10.33 -23.99 -30.93
N HIS A 33 10.46 -22.87 -31.65
CA HIS A 33 10.73 -22.84 -33.07
C HIS A 33 12.07 -22.17 -33.34
N SER A 34 13.08 -22.97 -33.65
CA SER A 34 14.46 -22.52 -33.91
C SER A 34 14.71 -22.05 -35.35
N GLN A 35 13.67 -21.93 -36.18
CA GLN A 35 13.76 -21.56 -37.61
C GLN A 35 12.81 -20.43 -38.02
N LEU A 36 12.12 -19.82 -37.06
CA LEU A 36 11.17 -18.72 -37.29
C LEU A 36 11.88 -17.36 -37.44
N ASP A 37 13.16 -17.30 -37.05
CA ASP A 37 14.04 -16.15 -37.15
C ASP A 37 15.21 -16.48 -38.09
N ALA A 38 15.60 -15.52 -38.93
CA ALA A 38 16.71 -15.70 -39.88
C ALA A 38 18.07 -15.80 -39.17
N ASN A 39 18.17 -15.37 -37.91
CA ASN A 39 19.36 -15.57 -37.08
C ASN A 39 19.25 -16.91 -36.32
N PRO A 40 20.12 -17.90 -36.59
CA PRO A 40 20.04 -19.24 -36.00
C PRO A 40 20.31 -19.28 -34.49
N ASN A 41 20.80 -18.18 -33.90
CA ASN A 41 21.02 -18.05 -32.46
C ASN A 41 19.79 -17.51 -31.72
N ASN A 42 18.77 -17.07 -32.43
CA ASN A 42 17.52 -16.59 -31.84
C ASN A 42 16.57 -17.75 -31.58
N LEU A 43 15.87 -17.69 -30.44
CA LEU A 43 14.84 -18.65 -30.08
C LEU A 43 13.49 -17.94 -30.10
N VAL A 44 12.53 -18.52 -30.81
CA VAL A 44 11.15 -18.03 -30.84
C VAL A 44 10.26 -19.09 -30.19
N LEU A 45 9.62 -18.70 -29.09
CA LEU A 45 8.59 -19.51 -28.44
C LEU A 45 7.23 -19.01 -28.92
N CYS A 46 6.47 -19.88 -29.57
CA CYS A 46 5.14 -19.60 -30.08
C CYS A 46 4.14 -20.61 -29.51
N GLY A 47 2.99 -20.14 -29.05
CA GLY A 47 1.91 -21.02 -28.64
C GLY A 47 0.58 -20.29 -28.40
N LYS A 48 -0.47 -21.09 -28.25
CA LYS A 48 -1.84 -20.64 -27.97
C LYS A 48 -2.28 -21.18 -26.63
N PHE A 49 -2.50 -20.34 -25.63
CA PHE A 49 -3.01 -20.76 -24.32
C PHE A 49 -4.37 -21.47 -24.47
N PRO A 50 -4.49 -22.75 -24.05
CA PRO A 50 -5.76 -23.46 -24.02
C PRO A 50 -6.63 -22.92 -22.89
N ALA A 51 -7.94 -23.02 -23.07
CA ALA A 51 -8.93 -22.50 -22.12
C ALA A 51 -8.83 -23.13 -20.72
N ASP A 52 -8.21 -24.30 -20.60
CA ASP A 52 -8.32 -25.18 -19.42
C ASP A 52 -6.93 -25.57 -18.85
N SER A 53 -6.02 -24.59 -18.67
CA SER A 53 -4.69 -24.86 -18.09
C SER A 53 -4.76 -25.21 -16.59
N PRO A 54 -3.91 -26.11 -16.04
CA PRO A 54 -4.09 -26.66 -14.69
C PRO A 54 -3.89 -25.63 -13.57
N GLU A 55 -4.57 -25.85 -12.44
CA GLU A 55 -4.60 -25.00 -11.24
C GLU A 55 -3.19 -24.69 -10.71
N GLY A 56 -2.82 -23.40 -10.78
CA GLY A 56 -1.50 -22.89 -10.36
C GLY A 56 -1.13 -21.56 -11.03
N ILE A 57 -1.75 -21.27 -12.18
CA ILE A 57 -1.67 -19.97 -12.86
C ILE A 57 -3.11 -19.52 -13.17
N GLN A 58 -3.76 -18.82 -12.23
CA GLN A 58 -5.05 -18.19 -12.53
C GLN A 58 -4.81 -16.83 -13.21
N CYS A 59 -4.39 -16.87 -14.47
CA CYS A 59 -4.61 -15.78 -15.41
C CYS A 59 -5.98 -15.97 -16.05
N PHE A 60 -6.75 -14.87 -16.11
CA PHE A 60 -8.08 -14.75 -16.71
C PHE A 60 -8.29 -15.69 -17.91
N THR A 61 -9.35 -16.49 -17.84
CA THR A 61 -9.81 -17.34 -18.95
C THR A 61 -10.19 -16.44 -20.13
N LEU A 62 -9.28 -16.30 -21.10
CA LEU A 62 -9.54 -15.60 -22.35
C LEU A 62 -9.22 -16.56 -23.51
N PRO A 63 -10.20 -16.86 -24.37
CA PRO A 63 -9.96 -17.79 -25.47
C PRO A 63 -8.99 -17.18 -26.50
N ASN A 64 -7.91 -17.89 -26.81
CA ASN A 64 -7.09 -17.74 -28.03
C ASN A 64 -6.15 -16.52 -28.15
N ALA A 65 -5.53 -16.03 -27.08
CA ALA A 65 -4.45 -15.05 -27.22
C ALA A 65 -3.16 -15.73 -27.76
N THR A 66 -2.63 -15.19 -28.87
CA THR A 66 -1.32 -15.63 -29.40
C THR A 66 -0.21 -14.82 -28.75
N VAL A 67 0.72 -15.52 -28.11
CA VAL A 67 1.92 -14.94 -27.48
C VAL A 67 3.16 -15.38 -28.25
N LEU A 68 4.01 -14.42 -28.54
CA LEU A 68 5.30 -14.59 -29.19
C LEU A 68 6.38 -14.02 -28.27
N VAL A 69 7.24 -14.90 -27.78
CA VAL A 69 8.43 -14.50 -27.02
C VAL A 69 9.63 -14.68 -27.93
N ARG A 70 10.23 -13.55 -28.33
CA ARG A 70 11.45 -13.52 -29.15
C ARG A 70 12.63 -13.25 -28.23
N ILE A 71 13.60 -14.15 -28.23
CA ILE A 71 14.84 -13.98 -27.48
C ILE A 71 15.96 -13.70 -28.49
N GLU A 72 16.49 -12.49 -28.45
CA GLU A 72 17.58 -12.02 -29.30
C GLU A 72 18.89 -12.13 -28.51
N VAL A 73 19.76 -13.07 -28.89
CA VAL A 73 21.10 -13.19 -28.28
C VAL A 73 22.07 -12.34 -29.09
N GLY A 74 22.71 -11.37 -28.45
CA GLY A 74 23.56 -10.40 -29.12
C GLY A 74 24.82 -11.05 -29.72
N THR A 75 25.00 -10.92 -31.05
CA THR A 75 26.25 -11.29 -31.73
C THR A 75 27.00 -10.01 -32.11
N GLY A 76 27.98 -9.62 -31.28
CA GLY A 76 28.86 -8.47 -31.52
C GLY A 76 29.62 -8.06 -30.25
N PRO A 77 30.74 -7.33 -30.33
CA PRO A 77 31.62 -7.07 -29.18
C PRO A 77 30.95 -6.34 -28.01
N GLN A 78 29.94 -5.51 -28.29
CA GLN A 78 29.18 -4.75 -27.27
C GLN A 78 28.04 -5.54 -26.61
N TYR A 79 27.62 -6.65 -27.24
CA TYR A 79 26.44 -7.43 -26.85
C TYR A 79 26.75 -8.92 -26.63
N ALA A 80 28.02 -9.31 -26.70
CA ALA A 80 28.48 -10.66 -26.40
C ALA A 80 28.09 -11.03 -24.96
N GLY A 81 27.35 -12.13 -24.80
CA GLY A 81 26.83 -12.57 -23.51
C GLY A 81 25.61 -11.80 -23.00
N LYS A 82 24.92 -11.01 -23.83
CA LYS A 82 23.66 -10.34 -23.47
C LYS A 82 22.50 -10.92 -24.27
N ALA A 83 21.38 -11.19 -23.59
CA ALA A 83 20.15 -11.66 -24.22
C ALA A 83 19.04 -10.63 -24.01
N ARG A 84 18.38 -10.25 -25.10
CA ARG A 84 17.20 -9.38 -25.08
C ARG A 84 15.97 -10.25 -25.24
N VAL A 85 15.03 -10.15 -24.31
CA VAL A 85 13.77 -10.90 -24.35
C VAL A 85 12.65 -9.92 -24.69
N ALA A 86 12.07 -10.09 -25.88
CA ALA A 86 10.94 -9.31 -26.35
C ALA A 86 9.67 -10.16 -26.28
N VAL A 87 8.73 -9.74 -25.42
CA VAL A 87 7.43 -10.40 -25.28
C VAL A 87 6.40 -9.61 -26.06
N ARG A 88 5.76 -10.27 -27.01
CA ARG A 88 4.68 -9.73 -27.82
C ARG A 88 3.46 -10.61 -27.68
N SER A 89 2.30 -9.99 -27.54
CA SER A 89 1.03 -10.69 -27.58
C SER A 89 0.04 -9.87 -28.41
N SER A 90 -0.92 -10.58 -28.99
CA SER A 90 -2.14 -9.98 -29.54
C SER A 90 -2.90 -9.18 -28.46
N GLU A 91 -2.73 -9.55 -27.19
CA GLU A 91 -3.30 -8.88 -26.02
C GLU A 91 -2.21 -8.28 -25.10
N PRO A 92 -2.11 -6.95 -24.93
CA PRO A 92 -1.03 -6.29 -24.19
C PRO A 92 -0.87 -6.73 -22.73
N VAL A 93 -1.97 -7.06 -22.04
CA VAL A 93 -1.97 -7.48 -20.63
C VAL A 93 -1.25 -8.82 -20.48
N VAL A 94 -1.45 -9.73 -21.44
CA VAL A 94 -0.78 -11.04 -21.47
C VAL A 94 0.72 -10.88 -21.70
N ALA A 95 1.13 -9.92 -22.54
CA ALA A 95 2.55 -9.64 -22.76
C ALA A 95 3.26 -9.11 -21.50
N LEU A 96 2.55 -8.35 -20.66
CA LEU A 96 3.08 -7.84 -19.40
C LEU A 96 3.17 -8.93 -18.32
N ALA A 97 2.14 -9.77 -18.18
CA ALA A 97 2.16 -10.88 -17.23
C ALA A 97 3.30 -11.86 -17.53
N VAL A 98 3.44 -12.27 -18.80
CA VAL A 98 4.52 -13.18 -19.23
C VAL A 98 5.91 -12.56 -19.03
N ARG A 99 6.04 -11.24 -19.19
CA ARG A 99 7.29 -10.53 -18.89
C ARG A 99 7.64 -10.63 -17.40
N ASP A 100 6.67 -10.40 -16.53
CA ASP A 100 6.89 -10.35 -15.08
C ASP A 100 7.22 -11.73 -14.52
N ASP A 101 6.56 -12.78 -15.02
CA ASP A 101 6.87 -14.17 -14.66
C ASP A 101 8.28 -14.59 -15.13
N LEU A 102 8.69 -14.17 -16.34
CA LEU A 102 10.05 -14.43 -16.84
C LEU A 102 11.10 -13.74 -15.95
N LEU A 103 10.86 -12.49 -15.54
CA LEU A 103 11.74 -11.76 -14.64
C LEU A 103 11.89 -12.45 -13.28
N LEU A 104 10.79 -12.96 -12.73
CA LEU A 104 10.79 -13.73 -11.48
C LEU A 104 11.60 -15.03 -11.64
N ALA A 105 11.35 -15.80 -12.71
CA ALA A 105 12.07 -17.05 -12.96
C ALA A 105 13.58 -16.84 -13.20
N PHE A 106 13.98 -15.74 -13.85
CA PHE A 106 15.40 -15.40 -14.00
C PHE A 106 16.08 -15.00 -12.68
N ALA A 107 15.33 -14.46 -11.71
CA ALA A 107 15.85 -14.11 -10.40
C ALA A 107 16.12 -15.34 -9.51
N GLU A 108 15.54 -16.50 -9.84
CA GLU A 108 15.65 -17.75 -9.07
C GLU A 108 16.73 -18.72 -9.59
N LEU A 109 17.43 -18.40 -10.70
CA LEU A 109 18.52 -19.23 -11.21
C LEU A 109 19.76 -19.13 -10.30
N PRO A 110 20.44 -20.25 -9.96
CA PRO A 110 21.66 -20.22 -9.15
C PRO A 110 22.78 -19.47 -9.89
N VAL A 111 23.41 -18.51 -9.21
CA VAL A 111 24.61 -17.80 -9.70
C VAL A 111 25.83 -18.60 -9.27
N ASP A 112 26.17 -19.66 -9.98
CA ASP A 112 27.37 -20.45 -9.65
C ASP A 112 28.62 -19.98 -10.42
N ALA A 113 29.64 -19.67 -9.61
CA ALA A 113 31.07 -19.51 -9.89
C ALA A 113 31.54 -18.43 -10.89
N GLU A 114 32.24 -17.42 -10.35
CA GLU A 114 33.07 -16.49 -11.12
C GLU A 114 34.11 -17.24 -11.97
N PRO A 115 34.29 -16.90 -13.26
CA PRO A 115 35.53 -17.19 -13.96
C PRO A 115 36.55 -16.12 -13.59
N SER A 116 37.66 -16.57 -13.00
CA SER A 116 38.88 -15.81 -12.75
C SER A 116 39.46 -15.24 -14.06
N ASP A 117 39.17 -13.97 -14.36
CA ASP A 117 39.94 -13.18 -15.34
C ASP A 117 40.74 -12.10 -14.59
N PRO A 118 42.09 -12.18 -14.56
CA PRO A 118 42.92 -11.23 -13.84
C PRO A 118 42.99 -9.82 -14.45
N ASN A 119 42.37 -9.57 -15.61
CA ASN A 119 42.53 -8.30 -16.34
C ASN A 119 41.24 -7.48 -16.53
N PHE A 120 40.19 -7.75 -15.76
CA PHE A 120 38.98 -6.92 -15.75
C PHE A 120 38.93 -6.02 -14.51
N ASP A 121 39.59 -4.86 -14.57
CA ASP A 121 39.42 -3.78 -13.59
C ASP A 121 38.16 -2.98 -13.94
N CYS A 122 37.03 -3.38 -13.34
CA CYS A 122 35.95 -2.43 -13.09
C CYS A 122 35.99 -2.12 -11.59
N GLY A 123 36.29 -0.87 -11.25
CA GLY A 123 36.40 -0.38 -9.88
C GLY A 123 35.11 -0.59 -9.08
N ALA A 124 34.97 -1.78 -8.49
CA ALA A 124 33.93 -2.15 -7.56
C ALA A 124 34.44 -2.01 -6.13
N ALA A 125 34.76 -0.77 -5.74
CA ALA A 125 35.06 -0.41 -4.35
C ALA A 125 34.29 0.84 -3.92
N GLN A 126 33.03 1.00 -4.34
CA GLN A 126 32.10 2.00 -3.78
C GLN A 126 30.64 1.71 -4.18
N GLY A 127 30.18 0.46 -3.95
CA GLY A 127 28.78 0.08 -4.19
C GLY A 127 28.17 -0.82 -3.11
N ARG A 128 28.91 -1.14 -2.04
CA ARG A 128 28.48 -2.02 -0.94
C ARG A 128 28.42 -1.35 0.45
N ARG A 129 28.31 -0.02 0.49
CA ARG A 129 27.91 0.69 1.72
C ARG A 129 26.86 1.72 1.32
N LEU A 130 25.59 1.33 1.44
CA LEU A 130 24.44 2.21 1.72
C LEU A 130 23.08 1.47 1.76
N LEU A 131 23.05 0.12 1.68
CA LEU A 131 21.83 -0.68 1.91
C LEU A 131 21.93 -1.64 3.11
N ALA A 132 22.89 -1.41 4.00
CA ALA A 132 23.03 -2.14 5.25
C ALA A 132 23.29 -1.18 6.43
N SER A 133 22.48 -0.13 6.53
CA SER A 133 22.31 0.57 7.81
C SER A 133 20.87 0.39 8.28
N SER A 134 20.74 -0.51 9.26
CA SER A 134 19.67 -0.64 10.27
C SER A 134 18.31 -1.24 9.92
N CYS A 135 18.26 -2.33 9.15
CA CYS A 135 17.15 -3.29 9.30
C CYS A 135 17.72 -4.71 9.43
N ASP A 136 17.69 -5.22 10.67
CA ASP A 136 18.23 -6.52 11.06
C ASP A 136 17.62 -7.65 10.24
N ALA A 137 18.46 -8.44 9.55
CA ALA A 137 18.05 -9.67 8.87
C ALA A 137 17.35 -10.69 9.79
N LYS A 138 17.52 -10.56 11.12
CA LYS A 138 16.77 -11.31 12.15
C LYS A 138 15.29 -10.93 12.26
N GLN A 139 14.90 -9.74 11.82
CA GLN A 139 13.51 -9.26 11.91
C GLN A 139 12.64 -9.81 10.76
N LEU A 140 13.25 -10.08 9.60
CA LEU A 140 12.61 -10.67 8.42
C LEU A 140 12.21 -12.15 8.62
N SER A 141 12.89 -12.92 9.48
CA SER A 141 12.57 -14.33 9.73
C SER A 141 11.34 -14.55 10.62
N LYS A 142 10.83 -13.51 11.29
CA LYS A 142 9.65 -13.59 12.18
C LYS A 142 8.36 -13.09 11.55
N ALA A 143 8.46 -12.32 10.46
CA ALA A 143 7.30 -11.70 9.81
C ALA A 143 6.33 -12.77 9.28
N VAL A 144 5.03 -12.51 9.45
CA VAL A 144 4.00 -13.43 8.98
C VAL A 144 3.65 -13.10 7.54
N SER A 145 3.70 -14.12 6.69
CA SER A 145 3.31 -14.04 5.28
C SER A 145 1.88 -14.55 5.07
N ASP A 146 1.22 -14.02 4.05
CA ASP A 146 0.02 -14.67 3.51
C ASP A 146 0.34 -15.66 2.39
N LYS A 147 -0.72 -16.29 1.84
CA LYS A 147 -0.61 -17.27 0.73
C LYS A 147 -0.08 -16.71 -0.59
N PHE A 148 0.12 -15.40 -0.70
CA PHE A 148 0.71 -14.74 -1.86
C PHE A 148 2.14 -14.25 -1.57
N ALA A 149 2.78 -14.77 -0.51
CA ALA A 149 4.11 -14.40 -0.06
C ALA A 149 4.27 -12.91 0.32
N ARG A 150 3.17 -12.19 0.60
CA ARG A 150 3.25 -10.81 1.09
C ARG A 150 3.61 -10.83 2.57
N GLN A 151 4.72 -10.20 2.90
CA GLN A 151 5.20 -10.02 4.28
C GLN A 151 4.39 -8.91 4.97
N HIS A 152 3.74 -9.21 6.09
CA HIS A 152 2.94 -8.22 6.81
C HIS A 152 3.72 -7.60 7.97
N THR A 153 4.18 -6.36 7.77
CA THR A 153 5.06 -5.63 8.71
C THR A 153 4.43 -4.36 9.28
N TYR A 154 3.18 -4.05 8.88
CA TYR A 154 2.49 -2.82 9.25
C TYR A 154 1.17 -3.08 9.97
N LEU A 155 1.13 -2.80 11.27
CA LEU A 155 -0.07 -2.87 12.09
C LEU A 155 -0.81 -1.52 12.12
N ARG A 156 -2.10 -1.54 11.82
CA ARG A 156 -3.04 -0.44 12.12
C ARG A 156 -3.90 -0.81 13.32
N LEU A 157 -3.83 0.02 14.36
CA LEU A 157 -4.50 -0.21 15.62
C LEU A 157 -5.58 0.86 15.83
N SER A 158 -6.85 0.47 15.73
CA SER A 158 -7.99 1.34 16.01
C SER A 158 -8.21 1.42 17.51
N LEU A 159 -8.11 2.62 18.09
CA LEU A 159 -8.21 2.82 19.53
C LEU A 159 -9.64 3.02 20.02
N THR A 160 -10.53 3.45 19.14
CA THR A 160 -11.93 3.76 19.43
C THR A 160 -12.70 3.75 18.11
N ASP A 161 -14.02 3.60 18.11
CA ASP A 161 -14.86 3.91 16.94
C ASP A 161 -15.53 5.30 17.06
N LYS A 162 -15.32 6.01 18.18
CA LYS A 162 -15.86 7.35 18.42
C LYS A 162 -15.08 8.42 17.66
N CYS A 163 -15.79 9.31 16.99
CA CYS A 163 -15.19 10.44 16.29
C CYS A 163 -15.91 11.74 16.66
N ASN A 164 -15.16 12.81 16.92
CA ASN A 164 -15.68 14.16 17.16
C ASN A 164 -16.15 14.87 15.87
N MET A 165 -16.06 14.23 14.70
CA MET A 165 -16.63 14.67 13.42
C MET A 165 -17.71 13.71 12.90
N ARG A 166 -18.48 14.14 11.90
CA ARG A 166 -19.51 13.35 11.20
C ARG A 166 -19.38 13.53 9.69
N CYS A 167 -18.20 13.20 9.17
CA CYS A 167 -17.90 13.41 7.76
C CYS A 167 -18.87 12.60 6.88
N GLN A 168 -19.45 13.24 5.87
CA GLN A 168 -20.50 12.65 5.01
C GLN A 168 -20.07 11.33 4.36
N TYR A 169 -18.78 11.22 4.01
CA TYR A 169 -18.23 10.04 3.34
C TYR A 169 -17.89 8.87 4.27
N CYS A 170 -18.00 9.08 5.59
CA CYS A 170 -17.42 8.20 6.60
C CYS A 170 -18.41 7.86 7.73
N MET A 171 -18.88 8.88 8.44
CA MET A 171 -19.84 8.77 9.53
C MET A 171 -20.97 9.80 9.31
N PRO A 172 -21.79 9.64 8.25
CA PRO A 172 -22.85 10.58 7.95
C PRO A 172 -23.89 10.62 9.09
N PRO A 173 -24.39 11.81 9.47
CA PRO A 173 -25.39 11.95 10.53
C PRO A 173 -26.64 11.11 10.32
N SER A 174 -27.04 10.90 9.06
CA SER A 174 -28.19 10.07 8.69
C SER A 174 -28.10 8.61 9.18
N LEU A 175 -26.88 8.11 9.43
CA LEU A 175 -26.64 6.75 9.92
C LEU A 175 -26.13 6.69 11.36
N TYR A 176 -25.42 7.73 11.82
CA TYR A 176 -24.66 7.70 13.07
C TYR A 176 -25.12 8.76 14.09
N GLY A 177 -26.16 9.53 13.77
CA GLY A 177 -26.61 10.66 14.59
C GLY A 177 -25.66 11.86 14.51
N ASP A 178 -26.16 13.01 14.93
CA ASP A 178 -25.38 14.25 14.95
C ASP A 178 -24.41 14.30 16.14
N ASP A 179 -24.81 13.72 17.27
CA ASP A 179 -24.12 13.90 18.54
C ASP A 179 -23.04 12.84 18.81
N TYR A 180 -21.93 13.33 19.35
CA TYR A 180 -20.75 12.54 19.72
C TYR A 180 -21.08 11.44 20.74
N ASP A 181 -22.01 11.73 21.65
CA ASP A 181 -22.40 10.89 22.78
C ASP A 181 -23.47 9.84 22.44
N GLU A 182 -24.08 9.92 21.24
CA GLU A 182 -25.04 8.91 20.75
C GLU A 182 -24.35 7.64 20.24
N ILE A 183 -23.04 7.70 19.96
CA ILE A 183 -22.21 6.50 19.87
C ILE A 183 -22.10 5.96 21.29
N LYS A 184 -22.95 4.95 21.58
CA LYS A 184 -23.06 4.27 22.87
C LYS A 184 -21.70 4.19 23.58
N PRO A 185 -21.64 4.39 24.91
CA PRO A 185 -20.40 4.21 25.67
C PRO A 185 -19.73 2.90 25.26
N PRO A 186 -18.39 2.82 25.29
CA PRO A 186 -17.67 1.62 24.87
C PRO A 186 -18.39 0.44 25.48
N SER A 187 -18.95 -0.42 24.63
CA SER A 187 -19.48 -1.68 25.13
C SER A 187 -18.36 -2.34 25.93
N ALA A 188 -18.68 -3.22 26.88
CA ALA A 188 -17.72 -3.96 27.72
C ALA A 188 -16.67 -4.82 26.93
N ASN A 189 -16.55 -4.56 25.64
CA ASN A 189 -15.88 -5.28 24.59
C ASN A 189 -14.68 -4.54 23.99
N TYR A 190 -14.40 -3.27 24.35
CA TYR A 190 -13.18 -2.59 23.86
C TYR A 190 -11.92 -3.12 24.53
N LEU A 191 -10.81 -3.03 23.81
CA LEU A 191 -9.49 -3.24 24.37
C LEU A 191 -9.15 -2.12 25.36
N THR A 192 -8.79 -2.50 26.58
CA THR A 192 -8.19 -1.64 27.60
C THR A 192 -6.81 -1.14 27.15
N ALA A 193 -6.28 -0.10 27.79
CA ALA A 193 -4.93 0.37 27.50
C ALA A 193 -3.88 -0.74 27.67
N ASP A 194 -4.00 -1.55 28.71
CA ASP A 194 -3.05 -2.62 28.99
C ASP A 194 -3.13 -3.73 27.93
N GLU A 195 -4.33 -4.13 27.52
CA GLU A 195 -4.52 -5.09 26.41
C GLU A 195 -3.95 -4.57 25.10
N ILE A 196 -4.09 -3.27 24.82
CA ILE A 196 -3.48 -2.63 23.64
C ILE A 196 -1.95 -2.70 23.69
N VAL A 197 -1.35 -2.40 24.83
CA VAL A 197 0.11 -2.42 25.01
C VAL A 197 0.65 -3.84 24.88
N THR A 198 -0.03 -4.82 25.49
CA THR A 198 0.30 -6.25 25.34
C THR A 198 0.22 -6.68 23.88
N LEU A 199 -0.88 -6.37 23.19
CA LEU A 199 -1.06 -6.69 21.78
C LEU A 199 0.05 -6.06 20.92
N ALA A 200 0.30 -4.76 21.06
CA ALA A 200 1.34 -4.07 20.32
C ALA A 200 2.72 -4.70 20.56
N SER A 201 3.03 -5.04 21.81
CA SER A 201 4.29 -5.69 22.18
C SER A 201 4.45 -7.05 21.48
N GLU A 202 3.45 -7.93 21.53
CA GLU A 202 3.50 -9.25 20.87
C GLU A 202 3.63 -9.12 19.35
N PHE A 203 2.87 -8.20 18.72
CA PHE A 203 2.98 -7.95 17.29
C PHE A 203 4.39 -7.53 16.86
N VAL A 204 5.04 -6.68 17.64
CA VAL A 204 6.39 -6.18 17.32
C VAL A 204 7.47 -7.21 17.65
N ASN A 205 7.41 -7.81 18.83
CA ASN A 205 8.47 -8.68 19.34
C ASN A 205 8.45 -10.08 18.70
N ASP A 206 7.26 -10.61 18.43
CA ASP A 206 7.07 -12.01 18.06
C ASP A 206 6.55 -12.20 16.64
N LEU A 207 5.87 -11.20 16.07
CA LEU A 207 5.25 -11.28 14.74
C LEU A 207 5.92 -10.41 13.67
N GLY A 208 7.03 -9.72 14.02
CA GLY A 208 7.86 -8.99 13.06
C GLY A 208 7.25 -7.67 12.55
N ILE A 209 6.27 -7.11 13.25
CA ILE A 209 5.76 -5.77 12.94
C ILE A 209 6.84 -4.72 13.21
N SER A 210 7.13 -3.89 12.21
CA SER A 210 8.09 -2.80 12.30
C SER A 210 7.44 -1.42 12.25
N LYS A 211 6.16 -1.35 11.84
CA LYS A 211 5.40 -0.10 11.72
C LYS A 211 4.07 -0.23 12.46
N ILE A 212 3.78 0.69 13.38
CA ILE A 212 2.48 0.83 14.03
C ILE A 212 1.86 2.17 13.65
N ARG A 213 0.57 2.14 13.27
CA ARG A 213 -0.24 3.35 13.14
C ARG A 213 -1.47 3.29 14.01
N LEU A 214 -1.56 4.24 14.93
CA LEU A 214 -2.74 4.50 15.75
C LEU A 214 -3.80 5.20 14.89
N THR A 215 -5.03 4.73 14.98
CA THR A 215 -6.19 5.23 14.25
C THR A 215 -7.45 5.03 15.11
N GLY A 216 -8.64 5.17 14.53
CA GLY A 216 -9.91 5.02 15.24
C GLY A 216 -11.11 5.22 14.32
N GLY A 217 -12.24 5.54 14.94
CA GLY A 217 -12.76 6.91 15.08
C GLY A 217 -11.68 8.00 15.02
N GLU A 218 -11.72 8.90 16.00
CA GLU A 218 -10.63 9.85 16.26
C GLU A 218 -9.79 9.34 17.44
N PRO A 219 -8.54 8.89 17.28
CA PRO A 219 -7.76 8.32 18.37
C PRO A 219 -7.59 9.28 19.56
N THR A 220 -7.49 10.60 19.32
CA THR A 220 -7.21 11.59 20.37
C THR A 220 -8.40 11.93 21.27
N VAL A 221 -9.61 11.45 20.95
CA VAL A 221 -10.78 11.62 21.84
C VAL A 221 -10.82 10.58 22.96
N ARG A 222 -10.00 9.52 22.88
CA ARG A 222 -9.90 8.50 23.90
C ARG A 222 -9.17 9.04 25.15
N SER A 223 -9.79 8.90 26.32
CA SER A 223 -9.31 9.54 27.57
C SER A 223 -7.95 9.02 28.06
N ASP A 224 -7.67 7.74 27.84
CA ASP A 224 -6.42 7.05 28.18
C ASP A 224 -5.41 7.02 27.01
N PHE A 225 -5.57 7.89 25.99
CA PHE A 225 -4.68 7.95 24.82
C PHE A 225 -3.20 8.11 25.21
N SER A 226 -2.88 9.02 26.14
CA SER A 226 -1.49 9.24 26.58
C SER A 226 -0.88 7.96 27.19
N ARG A 227 -1.63 7.24 28.05
CA ARG A 227 -1.19 5.98 28.66
C ARG A 227 -0.90 4.91 27.61
N ILE A 228 -1.73 4.82 26.57
CA ILE A 228 -1.51 3.88 25.46
C ILE A 228 -0.21 4.22 24.71
N VAL A 229 -0.01 5.49 24.38
CA VAL A 229 1.17 5.95 23.64
C VAL A 229 2.45 5.69 24.44
N GLU A 230 2.47 6.06 25.72
CA GLU A 230 3.59 5.80 26.64
C GLU A 230 3.85 4.30 26.82
N GLY A 231 2.78 3.51 26.99
CA GLY A 231 2.88 2.07 27.17
C GLY A 231 3.47 1.35 25.95
N ILE A 232 3.02 1.70 24.73
CA ILE A 232 3.57 1.14 23.49
C ILE A 232 5.04 1.56 23.32
N ALA A 233 5.35 2.83 23.58
CA ALA A 233 6.72 3.34 23.48
C ALA A 233 7.66 2.62 24.46
N GLY A 234 7.23 2.43 25.70
CA GLY A 234 7.98 1.73 26.74
C GLY A 234 8.13 0.22 26.49
N SER A 235 7.12 -0.44 25.94
CA SER A 235 7.13 -1.90 25.74
C SER A 235 7.87 -2.33 24.48
N CYS A 236 7.66 -1.64 23.35
CA CYS A 236 8.20 -2.05 22.06
C CYS A 236 8.67 -0.89 21.16
N GLY A 237 8.60 0.37 21.61
CA GLY A 237 8.88 1.56 20.80
C GLY A 237 10.26 1.56 20.14
N GLN A 238 11.30 1.11 20.86
CA GLN A 238 12.68 1.06 20.36
C GLN A 238 12.88 0.08 19.18
N ARG A 239 11.93 -0.83 18.94
CA ARG A 239 11.97 -1.82 17.84
C ARG A 239 11.14 -1.38 16.64
N LEU A 240 10.36 -0.31 16.78
CA LEU A 240 9.55 0.24 15.70
C LEU A 240 10.43 1.09 14.79
N GLY A 241 10.50 0.73 13.51
CA GLY A 241 11.03 1.62 12.48
C GLY A 241 10.11 2.81 12.20
N GLN A 242 8.80 2.67 12.49
CA GLN A 242 7.85 3.76 12.36
C GLN A 242 6.72 3.67 13.38
N PHE A 243 6.57 4.71 14.20
CA PHE A 243 5.40 4.90 15.06
C PHE A 243 4.63 6.15 14.62
N GLY A 244 3.36 5.98 14.24
CA GLY A 244 2.56 7.08 13.70
C GLY A 244 1.09 7.06 14.08
N ILE A 245 0.39 8.12 13.72
CA ILE A 245 -1.03 8.33 14.01
C ILE A 245 -1.76 8.85 12.75
N THR A 246 -3.03 8.50 12.58
CA THR A 246 -3.96 9.20 11.69
C THR A 246 -5.01 9.89 12.54
N THR A 247 -5.22 11.18 12.34
CA THR A 247 -6.11 12.03 13.14
C THR A 247 -6.72 13.14 12.29
N ASN A 248 -7.88 13.66 12.69
CA ASN A 248 -8.42 14.89 12.14
C ASN A 248 -7.78 16.17 12.73
N GLY A 249 -6.92 16.02 13.74
CA GLY A 249 -6.09 17.08 14.30
C GLY A 249 -6.75 18.02 15.30
N VAL A 250 -8.08 18.00 15.47
CA VAL A 250 -8.79 19.02 16.27
C VAL A 250 -8.33 19.09 17.73
N VAL A 251 -7.92 17.94 18.28
CA VAL A 251 -7.55 17.78 19.69
C VAL A 251 -6.08 17.37 19.86
N LEU A 252 -5.33 17.18 18.77
CA LEU A 252 -3.97 16.62 18.82
C LEU A 252 -2.97 17.53 19.56
N GLU A 253 -3.14 18.86 19.50
CA GLU A 253 -2.18 19.85 20.04
C GLU A 253 -1.79 19.57 21.50
N ARG A 254 -2.77 19.21 22.36
CA ARG A 254 -2.51 18.90 23.78
C ARG A 254 -1.71 17.61 24.01
N HIS A 255 -1.64 16.73 23.01
CA HIS A 255 -0.94 15.44 23.08
C HIS A 255 0.46 15.50 22.45
N LEU A 256 0.84 16.59 21.78
CA LEU A 256 2.16 16.70 21.15
C LEU A 256 3.34 16.46 22.12
N PRO A 257 3.32 16.92 23.40
CA PRO A 257 4.41 16.64 24.33
C PRO A 257 4.61 15.15 24.61
N VAL A 258 3.53 14.41 24.90
CA VAL A 258 3.60 12.97 25.16
C VAL A 258 4.00 12.21 23.88
N MET A 259 3.49 12.63 22.73
CA MET A 259 3.85 12.04 21.44
C MET A 259 5.34 12.18 21.13
N ARG A 260 5.93 13.36 21.36
CA ARG A 260 7.36 13.59 21.15
C ARG A 260 8.19 12.70 22.07
N ALA A 261 7.87 12.68 23.37
CA ALA A 261 8.58 11.86 24.35
C ALA A 261 8.51 10.36 24.02
N ALA A 262 7.38 9.90 23.47
CA ALA A 262 7.13 8.52 23.09
C ALA A 262 7.66 8.14 21.68
N GLY A 263 8.20 9.08 20.91
CA GLY A 263 8.64 8.83 19.54
C GLY A 263 7.50 8.64 18.52
N LEU A 264 6.27 9.04 18.85
CA LEU A 264 5.12 9.05 17.93
C LEU A 264 5.19 10.24 16.97
N LEU A 265 6.15 10.21 16.05
CA LEU A 265 6.55 11.37 15.25
C LEU A 265 5.90 11.42 13.85
N HIS A 266 5.28 10.34 13.38
CA HIS A 266 4.67 10.29 12.04
C HIS A 266 3.17 10.62 12.08
N VAL A 267 2.81 11.86 11.75
CA VAL A 267 1.44 12.36 11.85
C VAL A 267 0.80 12.44 10.47
N ASN A 268 -0.30 11.71 10.29
CA ASN A 268 -1.21 11.90 9.16
C ASN A 268 -2.42 12.70 9.64
N VAL A 269 -2.59 13.91 9.12
CA VAL A 269 -3.77 14.75 9.39
C VAL A 269 -4.76 14.62 8.24
N SER A 270 -6.00 14.24 8.52
CA SER A 270 -7.08 14.24 7.53
C SER A 270 -7.68 15.65 7.45
N LEU A 271 -7.59 16.28 6.28
CA LEU A 271 -8.18 17.58 5.98
C LEU A 271 -8.63 17.60 4.51
N ASP A 272 -9.95 17.65 4.30
CA ASP A 272 -10.54 17.50 2.96
C ASP A 272 -10.86 18.83 2.27
N THR A 273 -10.59 19.98 2.90
CA THR A 273 -10.75 21.29 2.26
C THR A 273 -9.84 22.33 2.92
N LEU A 274 -9.26 23.21 2.10
CA LEU A 274 -8.55 24.42 2.50
C LEU A 274 -9.47 25.63 2.55
N ILE A 275 -10.73 25.50 2.11
CA ILE A 275 -11.75 26.52 2.19
C ILE A 275 -12.59 26.30 3.45
N ALA A 276 -12.40 27.17 4.45
CA ALA A 276 -13.04 27.06 5.76
C ALA A 276 -14.58 26.94 5.68
N ALA A 277 -15.22 27.66 4.75
CA ALA A 277 -16.66 27.62 4.53
C ALA A 277 -17.18 26.28 3.98
N LYS A 278 -16.34 25.48 3.30
CA LYS A 278 -16.72 24.13 2.84
C LYS A 278 -16.64 23.07 3.93
N PHE A 279 -15.84 23.32 4.97
CA PHE A 279 -15.59 22.35 6.02
C PHE A 279 -16.84 21.85 6.74
N PRO A 280 -17.84 22.70 7.11
CA PRO A 280 -19.08 22.21 7.71
C PRO A 280 -19.89 21.29 6.80
N MET A 281 -19.87 21.51 5.49
CA MET A 281 -20.59 20.68 4.53
C MET A 281 -19.98 19.27 4.45
N ILE A 282 -18.65 19.16 4.55
CA ILE A 282 -17.95 17.87 4.47
C ILE A 282 -17.97 17.14 5.81
N SER A 283 -17.63 17.82 6.90
CA SER A 283 -17.38 17.21 8.22
C SER A 283 -18.59 17.19 9.16
N ASN A 284 -19.65 17.93 8.80
CA ASN A 284 -20.81 18.23 9.65
C ASN A 284 -20.40 18.79 11.03
N ARG A 285 -19.38 19.66 11.04
CA ARG A 285 -18.87 20.35 12.23
C ARG A 285 -18.55 21.82 11.96
N PRO A 286 -18.58 22.69 12.99
CA PRO A 286 -18.32 24.11 12.81
C PRO A 286 -16.92 24.41 12.26
N GLU A 287 -16.78 25.53 11.56
CA GLU A 287 -15.50 26.03 11.02
C GLU A 287 -14.40 26.17 12.08
N ALA A 288 -14.76 26.34 13.36
CA ALA A 288 -13.81 26.38 14.46
C ALA A 288 -12.96 25.10 14.60
N TYR A 289 -13.43 23.95 14.10
CA TYR A 289 -12.65 22.71 14.05
C TYR A 289 -11.60 22.79 12.94
N TRP A 290 -11.98 23.28 11.76
CA TRP A 290 -11.05 23.55 10.66
C TRP A 290 -9.91 24.47 11.09
N ARG A 291 -10.21 25.58 11.79
CA ARG A 291 -9.18 26.52 12.27
C ARG A 291 -8.18 25.86 13.21
N ARG A 292 -8.65 24.97 14.10
CA ARG A 292 -7.79 24.18 14.99
C ARG A 292 -6.89 23.22 14.21
N THR A 293 -7.46 22.48 13.27
CA THR A 293 -6.70 21.55 12.41
C THR A 293 -5.66 22.29 11.55
N ARG A 294 -6.00 23.46 10.98
CA ARG A 294 -5.07 24.30 10.22
C ARG A 294 -3.92 24.80 11.09
N LYS A 295 -4.23 25.36 12.26
CA LYS A 295 -3.22 25.82 13.22
C LYS A 295 -2.25 24.69 13.60
N LEU A 296 -2.78 23.48 13.84
CA LEU A 296 -1.97 22.30 14.11
C LEU A 296 -1.05 21.96 12.92
N ILE A 297 -1.58 21.92 11.69
CA ILE A 297 -0.80 21.62 10.48
C ILE A 297 0.36 22.61 10.34
N ASP A 298 0.09 23.91 10.52
CA ASP A 298 1.11 24.95 10.40
C ASP A 298 2.18 24.77 11.51
N SER A 299 1.76 24.46 12.75
CA SER A 299 2.68 24.17 13.85
C SER A 299 3.55 22.94 13.60
N LEU A 300 2.97 21.84 13.11
CA LEU A 300 3.70 20.59 12.84
C LEU A 300 4.63 20.73 11.64
N ARG A 301 4.26 21.52 10.64
CA ARG A 301 5.10 21.80 9.48
C ARG A 301 6.39 22.51 9.87
N SER A 302 6.31 23.45 10.81
CA SER A 302 7.48 24.17 11.34
C SER A 302 8.32 23.36 12.32
N ASP A 303 7.88 22.15 12.69
CA ASP A 303 8.56 21.31 13.68
C ASP A 303 9.39 20.21 13.00
N PRO A 304 10.73 20.26 13.09
CA PRO A 304 11.59 19.32 12.39
C PRO A 304 11.58 17.90 12.97
N ASP A 305 10.99 17.68 14.15
CA ASP A 305 10.92 16.34 14.74
C ASP A 305 9.76 15.53 14.15
N PHE A 306 8.66 16.19 13.81
CA PHE A 306 7.49 15.53 13.26
C PHE A 306 7.63 15.31 11.75
N ARG A 307 7.01 14.24 11.26
CA ARG A 307 6.87 13.94 9.83
C ARG A 307 5.40 14.04 9.47
N LEU A 308 5.03 15.14 8.83
CA LEU A 308 3.64 15.49 8.56
C LEU A 308 3.19 15.03 7.17
N LYS A 309 2.01 14.41 7.12
CA LYS A 309 1.27 14.12 5.89
C LYS A 309 -0.15 14.65 6.03
N VAL A 310 -0.66 15.30 4.99
CA VAL A 310 -2.07 15.71 4.90
C VAL A 310 -2.78 14.77 3.93
N ASN A 311 -3.79 14.06 4.42
CA ASN A 311 -4.65 13.21 3.60
C ASN A 311 -5.91 13.99 3.23
N CYS A 312 -6.28 13.97 1.95
CA CYS A 312 -7.50 14.58 1.42
C CYS A 312 -8.25 13.56 0.56
N VAL A 313 -9.48 13.24 0.94
CA VAL A 313 -10.40 12.44 0.11
C VAL A 313 -10.99 13.38 -0.95
N VAL A 314 -10.70 13.09 -2.22
CA VAL A 314 -11.13 13.95 -3.33
C VAL A 314 -12.52 13.53 -3.79
N MET A 315 -13.42 14.49 -3.86
CA MET A 315 -14.84 14.33 -4.19
C MET A 315 -15.24 15.32 -5.28
N ARG A 316 -15.78 14.78 -6.39
CA ARG A 316 -16.24 15.55 -7.54
C ARG A 316 -17.30 16.58 -7.17
N GLY A 317 -17.11 17.82 -7.61
CA GLY A 317 -18.03 18.93 -7.36
C GLY A 317 -18.07 19.39 -5.90
N VAL A 318 -17.13 18.96 -5.06
CA VAL A 318 -17.06 19.31 -3.64
C VAL A 318 -15.74 20.02 -3.34
N ASN A 319 -14.63 19.35 -3.58
CA ASN A 319 -13.28 19.84 -3.27
C ASN A 319 -12.25 19.54 -4.38
N ASP A 320 -12.69 19.04 -5.54
CA ASP A 320 -11.83 18.77 -6.69
C ASP A 320 -11.28 20.05 -7.33
N ASP A 321 -11.91 21.20 -7.09
CA ASP A 321 -11.40 22.53 -7.42
C ASP A 321 -10.18 22.97 -6.58
N GLU A 322 -9.91 22.30 -5.45
CA GLU A 322 -8.83 22.67 -4.51
C GLU A 322 -7.54 21.85 -4.69
N LEU A 323 -7.48 20.96 -5.70
CA LEU A 323 -6.32 20.06 -5.89
C LEU A 323 -4.99 20.83 -5.96
N LEU A 324 -4.95 21.93 -6.70
CA LEU A 324 -3.74 22.73 -6.84
C LEU A 324 -3.38 23.46 -5.55
N ASP A 325 -4.37 23.95 -4.79
CA ASP A 325 -4.15 24.61 -3.50
C ASP A 325 -3.52 23.64 -2.49
N PHE A 326 -3.92 22.36 -2.53
CA PHE A 326 -3.27 21.32 -1.75
C PHE A 326 -1.85 21.02 -2.24
N VAL A 327 -1.63 20.90 -3.56
CA VAL A 327 -0.28 20.71 -4.12
C VAL A 327 0.64 21.88 -3.73
N GLU A 328 0.13 23.10 -3.68
CA GLU A 328 0.85 24.30 -3.26
C GLU A 328 1.39 24.19 -1.83
N LEU A 329 0.72 23.47 -0.92
CA LEU A 329 1.23 23.19 0.41
C LEU A 329 2.55 22.40 0.41
N THR A 330 2.89 21.72 -0.69
CA THR A 330 4.12 20.93 -0.82
C THR A 330 5.32 21.74 -1.31
N ARG A 331 5.16 23.06 -1.54
CA ARG A 331 6.24 23.95 -2.00
C ARG A 331 7.44 23.94 -1.04
N GLU A 332 7.18 24.08 0.25
CA GLU A 332 8.23 23.97 1.28
C GLU A 332 8.38 22.55 1.85
N GLU A 333 9.36 22.37 2.71
CA GLU A 333 9.68 21.08 3.35
C GLU A 333 8.60 20.63 4.36
N ASN A 334 8.73 19.36 4.76
CA ASN A 334 8.04 18.76 5.90
C ASN A 334 6.51 18.69 5.81
N LEU A 335 5.93 18.75 4.60
CA LEU A 335 4.51 18.51 4.40
C LEU A 335 4.27 17.81 3.06
N ASN A 336 3.89 16.54 3.13
CA ASN A 336 3.48 15.79 1.95
C ASN A 336 1.96 15.69 1.90
N VAL A 337 1.38 15.84 0.71
CA VAL A 337 -0.08 15.69 0.51
C VAL A 337 -0.39 14.32 -0.07
N ARG A 338 -1.53 13.74 0.31
CA ARG A 338 -2.02 12.49 -0.26
C ARG A 338 -3.48 12.62 -0.64
N PHE A 339 -3.74 12.63 -1.94
CA PHE A 339 -5.08 12.53 -2.48
C PHE A 339 -5.55 11.08 -2.41
N ILE A 340 -6.77 10.87 -1.94
CA ILE A 340 -7.36 9.54 -1.77
C ILE A 340 -8.61 9.48 -2.63
N GLU A 341 -8.71 8.43 -3.46
CA GLU A 341 -9.93 8.19 -4.23
C GLU A 341 -11.11 7.91 -3.31
N TYR A 342 -12.28 8.42 -3.68
CA TYR A 342 -13.52 8.16 -2.97
C TYR A 342 -13.89 6.67 -3.00
N MET A 343 -13.85 6.00 -1.84
CA MET A 343 -14.10 4.57 -1.71
C MET A 343 -15.56 4.25 -1.34
N PRO A 344 -16.09 3.08 -1.76
CA PRO A 344 -17.42 2.64 -1.37
C PRO A 344 -17.46 2.17 0.08
N PHE A 345 -18.34 2.78 0.87
CA PHE A 345 -18.71 2.29 2.20
C PHE A 345 -20.22 2.38 2.39
N SER A 346 -20.75 1.54 3.28
CA SER A 346 -22.19 1.52 3.56
C SER A 346 -22.72 2.93 3.91
N GLY A 347 -23.71 3.37 3.13
CA GLY A 347 -24.42 4.63 3.31
C GLY A 347 -23.68 5.92 2.94
N ASN A 348 -22.53 5.84 2.26
CA ASN A 348 -21.86 7.03 1.69
C ASN A 348 -22.28 7.34 0.23
N ASN A 349 -23.39 6.77 -0.24
CA ASN A 349 -23.95 6.98 -1.59
C ASN A 349 -22.96 6.76 -2.75
N TRP A 350 -21.98 5.87 -2.58
CA TRP A 350 -21.00 5.58 -3.63
C TRP A 350 -21.60 4.98 -4.90
N GLY A 351 -22.77 4.32 -4.83
CA GLY A 351 -23.33 3.39 -5.83
C GLY A 351 -23.46 3.83 -7.30
N SER A 352 -23.03 5.04 -7.68
CA SER A 352 -22.90 5.46 -9.07
C SER A 352 -21.50 5.95 -9.47
N GLY A 353 -20.51 5.89 -8.57
CA GLY A 353 -19.16 6.42 -8.77
C GLY A 353 -19.09 7.93 -9.02
N LYS A 354 -20.22 8.65 -8.98
CA LYS A 354 -20.34 10.05 -9.44
C LYS A 354 -19.41 11.02 -8.71
N LEU A 355 -19.16 10.77 -7.42
CA LEU A 355 -18.27 11.60 -6.61
C LEU A 355 -16.80 11.20 -6.74
N MET A 356 -16.48 10.06 -7.35
CA MET A 356 -15.10 9.60 -7.48
C MET A 356 -14.40 10.34 -8.61
N LEU A 357 -13.20 10.85 -8.33
CA LEU A 357 -12.19 11.16 -9.34
C LEU A 357 -11.17 10.02 -9.35
N SER A 358 -10.86 9.52 -10.54
CA SER A 358 -9.77 8.56 -10.71
C SER A 358 -8.41 9.23 -10.49
N LYS A 359 -7.40 8.40 -10.17
CA LYS A 359 -6.00 8.84 -10.12
C LYS A 359 -5.61 9.59 -11.40
N LEU A 360 -6.02 9.09 -12.56
CA LEU A 360 -5.68 9.71 -13.84
C LEU A 360 -6.31 11.10 -13.99
N GLU A 361 -7.56 11.28 -13.57
CA GLU A 361 -8.22 12.59 -13.58
C GLU A 361 -7.54 13.58 -12.63
N ILE A 362 -7.23 13.15 -11.40
CA ILE A 362 -6.51 13.99 -10.42
C ILE A 362 -5.16 14.43 -11.01
N LEU A 363 -4.39 13.49 -11.56
CA LEU A 363 -3.08 13.80 -12.16
C LEU A 363 -3.22 14.69 -13.39
N ASN A 364 -4.22 14.48 -14.24
CA ASN A 364 -4.45 15.32 -15.42
C ASN A 364 -4.77 16.76 -15.00
N GLN A 365 -5.67 16.97 -14.03
CA GLN A 365 -5.99 18.32 -13.55
C GLN A 365 -4.77 19.04 -12.98
N ILE A 366 -3.96 18.35 -12.16
CA ILE A 366 -2.72 18.92 -11.62
C ILE A 366 -1.74 19.21 -12.75
N ARG A 367 -1.57 18.27 -13.69
CA ARG A 367 -0.64 18.40 -14.83
C ARG A 367 -1.03 19.56 -15.75
N ASP A 368 -2.32 19.76 -16.00
CA ASP A 368 -2.82 20.83 -16.85
C ASP A 368 -2.59 22.20 -16.18
N ALA A 369 -2.65 22.26 -14.85
CA ALA A 369 -2.37 23.48 -14.09
C ALA A 369 -0.88 23.81 -13.94
N VAL A 370 -0.01 22.82 -13.67
CA VAL A 370 1.43 23.07 -13.44
C VAL A 370 2.29 22.94 -14.70
N GLY A 371 1.74 22.37 -15.78
CA GLY A 371 2.46 22.02 -17.01
C GLY A 371 3.08 20.62 -16.95
N ALA A 372 2.96 19.85 -18.05
CA ALA A 372 3.39 18.45 -18.11
C ALA A 372 4.88 18.23 -17.77
N ASP A 373 5.75 19.14 -18.23
CA ASP A 373 7.20 19.04 -18.01
C ASP A 373 7.62 19.37 -16.56
N ASN A 374 6.70 19.90 -15.75
CA ASN A 374 6.96 20.25 -14.36
C ASN A 374 6.52 19.17 -13.37
N LEU A 375 5.87 18.09 -13.82
CA LEU A 375 5.39 17.01 -12.94
C LEU A 375 6.26 15.76 -13.10
N ALA A 376 7.07 15.46 -12.07
CA ALA A 376 7.94 14.29 -12.04
C ALA A 376 7.39 13.20 -11.12
N VAL A 377 7.52 11.95 -11.53
CA VAL A 377 7.31 10.79 -10.64
C VAL A 377 8.54 10.63 -9.77
N VAL A 378 8.35 10.41 -8.47
CA VAL A 378 9.43 10.15 -7.52
C VAL A 378 9.64 8.65 -7.43
N GLU A 379 10.87 8.19 -7.65
CA GLU A 379 11.23 6.79 -7.45
C GLU A 379 10.97 6.37 -6.00
N GLN A 380 10.25 5.26 -5.83
CA GLN A 380 9.96 4.74 -4.50
C GLN A 380 11.18 3.98 -3.97
N ILE A 381 11.74 4.47 -2.87
CA ILE A 381 12.89 3.85 -2.20
C ILE A 381 12.48 2.56 -1.47
N ASP A 382 11.24 2.49 -0.97
CA ASP A 382 10.66 1.31 -0.29
C ASP A 382 9.68 0.59 -1.24
N PRO A 383 10.04 -0.60 -1.78
CA PRO A 383 9.17 -1.41 -2.64
C PRO A 383 7.84 -1.81 -1.98
N HIS A 384 7.77 -1.78 -0.64
CA HIS A 384 6.56 -2.08 0.13
C HIS A 384 5.71 -0.85 0.46
N SER A 385 6.16 0.36 0.12
CA SER A 385 5.38 1.59 0.21
C SER A 385 4.46 1.78 -1.01
N THR A 386 3.74 0.72 -1.39
CA THR A 386 2.96 0.62 -2.63
C THR A 386 1.67 1.43 -2.64
N VAL A 387 1.29 2.08 -1.53
CA VAL A 387 -0.06 2.67 -1.34
C VAL A 387 -0.31 3.93 -2.18
N GLY A 388 0.58 4.29 -3.10
CA GLY A 388 0.40 5.36 -4.06
C GLY A 388 1.74 5.87 -4.56
N ARG A 389 1.86 6.09 -5.88
CA ARG A 389 3.04 6.73 -6.45
C ARG A 389 3.14 8.15 -5.92
N GLU A 390 4.36 8.58 -5.60
CA GLU A 390 4.63 9.95 -5.20
C GLU A 390 5.08 10.76 -6.42
N TYR A 391 4.69 12.02 -6.43
CA TYR A 391 4.91 12.98 -7.49
C TYR A 391 5.48 14.26 -6.87
N ARG A 392 6.31 14.95 -7.65
CA ARG A 392 6.90 16.22 -7.25
C ARG A 392 6.74 17.23 -8.38
N VAL A 393 6.30 18.43 -8.02
CA VAL A 393 6.31 19.59 -8.93
C VAL A 393 7.72 20.18 -8.94
N LYS A 394 8.23 20.52 -10.12
CA LYS A 394 9.57 21.12 -10.27
C LYS A 394 9.69 22.38 -9.41
N GLY A 395 10.75 22.46 -8.60
CA GLY A 395 11.00 23.55 -7.66
C GLY A 395 10.33 23.39 -6.28
N TYR A 396 9.47 22.39 -6.10
CA TYR A 396 8.83 22.11 -4.80
C TYR A 396 9.69 21.15 -4.00
N LYS A 397 9.77 21.35 -2.69
CA LYS A 397 10.65 20.56 -1.81
C LYS A 397 10.00 19.26 -1.32
N SER A 398 8.69 19.25 -1.13
CA SER A 398 7.94 18.07 -0.69
C SER A 398 7.23 17.38 -1.87
N THR A 399 6.54 16.26 -1.59
CA THR A 399 5.83 15.46 -2.60
C THR A 399 4.34 15.44 -2.32
N PHE A 400 3.55 15.18 -3.36
CA PHE A 400 2.19 14.71 -3.18
C PHE A 400 2.06 13.28 -3.73
N GLY A 401 1.10 12.52 -3.23
CA GLY A 401 0.80 11.18 -3.73
C GLY A 401 -0.67 11.03 -4.05
N VAL A 402 -0.99 10.06 -4.90
CA VAL A 402 -2.38 9.65 -5.15
C VAL A 402 -2.56 8.20 -4.74
N ILE A 403 -3.42 7.99 -3.73
CA ILE A 403 -3.81 6.67 -3.23
C ILE A 403 -4.97 6.17 -4.09
N SER A 404 -4.62 5.33 -5.07
CA SER A 404 -5.53 4.78 -6.07
C SER A 404 -6.24 3.53 -5.56
N SER A 405 -7.10 3.69 -4.56
CA SER A 405 -7.78 2.56 -3.91
C SER A 405 -8.74 1.79 -4.85
N MET A 406 -9.19 2.42 -5.93
CA MET A 406 -10.18 1.88 -6.86
C MET A 406 -9.58 1.64 -8.25
N THR A 407 -8.91 2.65 -8.83
CA THR A 407 -8.55 2.62 -10.27
C THR A 407 -7.17 2.05 -10.60
N ASP A 408 -6.29 1.88 -9.61
CA ASP A 408 -4.94 1.31 -9.80
C ASP A 408 -4.48 0.63 -8.49
N GLN A 409 -4.97 -0.59 -8.30
CA GLN A 409 -4.93 -1.31 -7.04
C GLN A 409 -3.50 -1.66 -6.61
N PHE A 410 -3.17 -1.39 -5.34
CA PHE A 410 -1.86 -1.69 -4.74
C PHE A 410 -1.86 -2.98 -3.88
N CYS A 411 -2.78 -3.91 -4.13
CA CYS A 411 -2.97 -5.07 -3.26
C CYS A 411 -1.78 -6.05 -3.31
N SER A 412 -1.05 -6.13 -4.43
CA SER A 412 0.12 -6.99 -4.61
C SER A 412 1.23 -6.72 -3.59
N GLY A 413 1.42 -5.46 -3.18
CA GLY A 413 2.39 -5.07 -2.14
C GLY A 413 1.77 -4.76 -0.78
N CYS A 414 0.54 -5.19 -0.50
CA CYS A 414 -0.15 -4.85 0.75
C CYS A 414 0.41 -5.65 1.94
N ASN A 415 1.07 -4.96 2.86
CA ASN A 415 1.70 -5.50 4.08
C ASN A 415 0.93 -5.16 5.38
N ARG A 416 -0.34 -4.79 5.28
CA ARG A 416 -1.13 -4.23 6.39
C ARG A 416 -1.97 -5.28 7.10
N ILE A 417 -1.90 -5.24 8.43
CA ILE A 417 -2.78 -5.91 9.38
C ILE A 417 -3.59 -4.84 10.12
N ARG A 418 -4.86 -5.12 10.46
CA ARG A 418 -5.76 -4.17 11.10
C ARG A 418 -6.37 -4.80 12.34
N VAL A 419 -6.37 -4.07 13.45
CA VAL A 419 -7.07 -4.46 14.68
C VAL A 419 -8.06 -3.36 15.01
N SER A 420 -9.32 -3.74 15.19
CA SER A 420 -10.41 -2.85 15.56
C SER A 420 -10.39 -2.50 17.06
N ALA A 421 -11.16 -1.48 17.47
CA ALA A 421 -11.23 -1.05 18.87
C ALA A 421 -11.78 -2.13 19.83
N ASP A 422 -12.64 -3.02 19.32
CA ASP A 422 -13.17 -4.21 20.00
C ASP A 422 -12.22 -5.43 19.95
N GLY A 423 -11.02 -5.27 19.37
CA GLY A 423 -9.96 -6.28 19.35
C GLY A 423 -10.16 -7.40 18.33
N LEU A 424 -10.88 -7.13 17.24
CA LEU A 424 -11.01 -8.04 16.11
C LEU A 424 -9.90 -7.75 15.08
N LEU A 425 -9.24 -8.83 14.65
CA LEU A 425 -8.26 -8.84 13.58
C LEU A 425 -8.93 -8.90 12.22
N TYR A 426 -8.55 -7.97 11.35
CA TYR A 426 -8.93 -7.92 9.94
C TYR A 426 -7.70 -7.88 9.05
N ASN A 427 -7.73 -8.66 7.97
CA ASN A 427 -6.64 -8.75 6.99
C ASN A 427 -6.78 -7.74 5.83
N CYS A 428 -7.92 -7.06 5.72
CA CYS A 428 -8.27 -6.17 4.61
C CYS A 428 -9.10 -4.97 5.12
N LEU A 429 -9.07 -3.85 4.38
CA LEU A 429 -9.98 -2.73 4.63
C LEU A 429 -11.42 -3.08 4.23
N PHE A 430 -11.58 -3.86 3.16
CA PHE A 430 -12.86 -4.31 2.62
C PHE A 430 -13.27 -5.66 3.18
N ALA A 431 -12.95 -5.90 4.45
CA ALA A 431 -13.33 -7.13 5.13
C ALA A 431 -14.83 -7.10 5.47
N SER A 432 -15.50 -8.24 5.32
CA SER A 432 -16.89 -8.40 5.76
C SER A 432 -16.95 -8.33 7.29
N ALA A 433 -18.10 -7.92 7.82
CA ALA A 433 -18.25 -7.71 9.27
C ALA A 433 -17.98 -8.96 10.12
N ASP A 434 -18.31 -10.14 9.59
CA ASP A 434 -18.20 -11.47 10.19
C ASP A 434 -16.80 -12.10 10.07
N SER A 435 -15.91 -11.56 9.24
CA SER A 435 -14.58 -12.15 8.99
C SER A 435 -13.53 -11.91 10.09
N GLY A 436 -13.89 -11.14 11.12
CA GLY A 436 -12.98 -10.70 12.18
C GLY A 436 -12.62 -11.83 13.15
N VAL A 437 -11.33 -11.95 13.49
CA VAL A 437 -10.85 -12.93 14.49
C VAL A 437 -10.58 -12.23 15.82
N SER A 438 -11.16 -12.72 16.93
CA SER A 438 -11.03 -12.06 18.24
C SER A 438 -9.65 -12.27 18.87
N LEU A 439 -8.80 -11.24 18.82
CA LEU A 439 -7.54 -11.18 19.55
C LEU A 439 -7.74 -10.78 21.01
N ARG A 440 -8.80 -10.02 21.31
CA ARG A 440 -9.15 -9.66 22.69
C ARG A 440 -9.37 -10.91 23.53
N ASP A 441 -10.21 -11.82 23.06
CA ASP A 441 -10.53 -13.02 23.82
C ASP A 441 -9.28 -13.91 23.92
N ALA A 442 -8.45 -13.96 22.87
CA ALA A 442 -7.18 -14.67 22.91
C ALA A 442 -6.23 -14.12 24.00
N ILE A 443 -6.07 -12.79 24.10
CA ILE A 443 -5.24 -12.16 25.15
C ILE A 443 -5.81 -12.45 26.54
N ARG A 444 -7.13 -12.33 26.72
CA ARG A 444 -7.79 -12.59 28.01
C ARG A 444 -7.67 -14.04 28.46
N GLU A 445 -7.65 -14.97 27.52
CA GLU A 445 -7.51 -16.41 27.76
C GLU A 445 -6.05 -16.88 27.75
N GLY A 446 -5.08 -16.01 27.46
CA GLY A 446 -3.66 -16.36 27.36
C GLY A 446 -3.32 -17.25 26.15
N ARG A 447 -4.12 -17.20 25.07
CA ARG A 447 -3.86 -17.93 23.83
C ARG A 447 -2.86 -17.20 22.93
N PRO A 448 -1.97 -17.93 22.23
CA PRO A 448 -1.01 -17.31 21.33
C PRO A 448 -1.68 -16.64 20.13
N LEU A 449 -1.19 -15.46 19.73
CA LEU A 449 -1.77 -14.69 18.61
C LEU A 449 -1.34 -15.17 17.22
N ARG A 450 -0.16 -15.78 17.10
CA ARG A 450 0.42 -16.22 15.81
C ARG A 450 -0.53 -17.12 14.99
N PRO A 451 -1.12 -18.19 15.55
CA PRO A 451 -2.03 -19.05 14.78
C PRO A 451 -3.26 -18.29 14.26
N LEU A 452 -3.83 -17.39 15.07
CA LEU A 452 -4.98 -16.57 14.69
C LEU A 452 -4.63 -15.61 13.53
N LEU A 453 -3.40 -15.08 13.56
CA LEU A 453 -2.90 -14.23 12.50
C LEU A 453 -2.67 -15.00 11.20
N GLU A 454 -2.02 -16.15 11.27
CA GLU A 454 -1.78 -17.03 10.11
C GLU A 454 -3.09 -17.50 9.49
N GLU A 455 -4.08 -17.88 10.31
CA GLU A 455 -5.43 -18.25 9.86
C GLU A 455 -6.13 -17.08 9.15
N SER A 456 -6.12 -15.89 9.75
CA SER A 456 -6.70 -14.69 9.16
C SER A 456 -6.02 -14.31 7.84
N LEU A 457 -4.69 -14.37 7.79
CA LEU A 457 -3.91 -14.05 6.58
C LEU A 457 -4.06 -15.11 5.49
N GLY A 458 -4.24 -16.38 5.84
CA GLY A 458 -4.55 -17.47 4.88
C GLY A 458 -5.86 -17.24 4.12
N ARG A 459 -6.83 -16.56 4.74
CA ARG A 459 -8.09 -16.14 4.11
C ARG A 459 -7.98 -14.85 3.29
N LYS A 460 -6.83 -14.18 3.26
CA LYS A 460 -6.69 -12.91 2.55
C LYS A 460 -6.90 -13.13 1.05
N PHE A 461 -7.59 -12.20 0.40
CA PHE A 461 -7.77 -12.21 -1.05
C PHE A 461 -6.58 -11.54 -1.75
N TRP A 462 -6.43 -11.85 -3.04
CA TRP A 462 -5.40 -11.22 -3.89
C TRP A 462 -5.62 -9.71 -3.94
N ALA A 463 -6.84 -9.29 -4.30
CA ALA A 463 -7.24 -7.90 -4.42
C ALA A 463 -8.67 -7.65 -3.92
N LEU A 464 -9.00 -6.38 -3.65
CA LEU A 464 -10.34 -5.84 -3.36
C LEU A 464 -11.21 -6.63 -2.36
N GLY A 465 -10.61 -7.35 -1.41
CA GLY A 465 -11.38 -8.19 -0.49
C GLY A 465 -12.17 -9.31 -1.19
N GLY A 466 -11.71 -9.76 -2.36
CA GLY A 466 -12.31 -10.86 -3.12
C GLY A 466 -13.42 -10.43 -4.08
N ARG A 467 -13.65 -9.13 -4.25
CA ARG A 467 -14.56 -8.59 -5.26
C ARG A 467 -13.85 -8.48 -6.62
N ALA A 468 -14.60 -8.67 -7.70
CA ALA A 468 -14.08 -8.68 -9.06
C ALA A 468 -13.53 -7.31 -9.46
N ASP A 469 -14.25 -6.24 -9.13
CA ASP A 469 -13.86 -4.87 -9.44
C ASP A 469 -14.44 -3.85 -8.43
N MET A 470 -14.18 -2.57 -8.72
CA MET A 470 -14.68 -1.47 -7.90
C MET A 470 -16.20 -1.33 -7.90
N TYR A 471 -16.88 -1.73 -8.97
CA TYR A 471 -18.34 -1.62 -9.09
C TYR A 471 -19.02 -2.67 -8.23
N GLU A 472 -18.56 -3.93 -8.27
CA GLU A 472 -19.05 -4.97 -7.37
C GLU A 472 -18.79 -4.59 -5.90
N LEU A 473 -17.63 -4.00 -5.60
CA LEU A 473 -17.32 -3.49 -4.26
C LEU A 473 -18.31 -2.40 -3.82
N GLY A 474 -18.74 -1.55 -4.75
CA GLY A 474 -19.77 -0.54 -4.53
C GLY A 474 -21.16 -1.09 -4.28
N GLU A 475 -21.62 -2.03 -5.12
CA GLU A 475 -22.91 -2.70 -4.97
C GLU A 475 -23.01 -3.45 -3.64
N ARG A 476 -21.90 -4.08 -3.24
CA ARG A 476 -21.79 -4.89 -2.02
C ARG A 476 -21.21 -4.12 -0.84
N ALA A 477 -21.17 -2.79 -0.90
CA ALA A 477 -20.64 -1.94 0.16
C ALA A 477 -21.37 -2.13 1.51
N HIS A 478 -22.63 -2.57 1.47
CA HIS A 478 -23.45 -2.88 2.64
C HIS A 478 -22.96 -4.11 3.43
N GLU A 479 -22.21 -5.02 2.80
CA GLU A 479 -21.61 -6.20 3.44
C GLU A 479 -20.29 -5.85 4.15
N LEU A 480 -19.67 -4.73 3.76
CA LEU A 480 -18.39 -4.29 4.28
C LEU A 480 -18.58 -3.69 5.67
N ARG A 481 -17.65 -4.00 6.58
CA ARG A 481 -17.60 -3.30 7.86
C ARG A 481 -17.12 -1.86 7.62
N ASN A 482 -17.74 -0.92 8.32
CA ASN A 482 -17.44 0.50 8.13
C ASN A 482 -15.96 0.80 8.45
N MET A 483 -15.35 1.66 7.64
CA MET A 483 -13.95 2.09 7.70
C MET A 483 -13.47 2.41 9.13
N MET A 484 -14.26 3.15 9.91
CA MET A 484 -13.86 3.57 11.27
C MET A 484 -13.71 2.39 12.23
N LYS A 485 -14.46 1.31 11.99
CA LYS A 485 -14.39 0.09 12.80
C LYS A 485 -13.24 -0.83 12.43
N ILE A 486 -12.49 -0.57 11.35
CA ILE A 486 -11.35 -1.39 10.88
C ILE A 486 -10.05 -0.55 10.75
N GLY A 487 -10.04 0.66 11.33
CA GLY A 487 -8.86 1.51 11.36
C GLY A 487 -8.46 2.07 9.99
N GLY A 488 -9.42 2.75 9.33
CA GLY A 488 -9.28 3.50 8.07
C GLY A 488 -7.96 4.20 7.85
#